data_AF-A0A2S8WQ12-F1
#
_entry.id   AF-A0A2S8WQ12-F1
#
_cell.length_a   1.000
_cell.length_b   1.000
_cell.length_c   1.000
_cell.angle_alpha   90.00
_cell.angle_beta   90.00
_cell.angle_gamma   90.00
#
_symmetry.space_group_name_H-M   'P 1'
#
loop_
_entity.id
_entity.type
_entity.pdbx_description
1 polymer ?
#
loop_
_entity_poly.entity_id
_entity_poly.type
_entity_poly.pdbx_seq_one_letter_code
_entity_poly.pdbx_strand_id
1 'polypeptide(L)'
;MPDKQVRMIVRPSVVTLGGSTEIRRIPPRAPEKRQPEYELKFDDETLFFDIFNSERGVELVGPPLLNLRKYLVDGQVLLEPSQVADAVFADIDRTQDSYVKCDMTAQSVRFENMLIDDSFPVGESYTHLFENKYTLVTLSKNNSLNWVKEWVSFHVINHGVNSVLFYDNDSTDYRPEDIVEALTDIPDLDVVVVVHWPYKYGPQGGTWEGSVPAPWDSDFCQHGAINHARRRFLSNAAGVINADIDELVVLDDGGNVFEKLANSGAAALSYTGRWIEAIREQTSSIPSFEDFRYFDKRSQPCTRKWTASPLRMADAVQWCTHEIRGADLLEVSDIAHRHFKGINSDWKYPRTTPPTFDDQFHNVDVILQGYLGNAYATSPQRLLAPPAAEMTRSVGVSTTLQQIEASFLTESDQLGFVVKTWYWRPSCLVFELNYFGLRIGIDLTNSDTGFQMKMIGRDDHSKALLTNSLKTDASNKQSSSGHWKVRTWPRTVSGSTIAHDIKNMLLAGQS
;
A
#
# COMPACT_ATOMS: atom_id res chain seq x y z
N MET A 1 8.49 -13.81 -26.09
CA MET A 1 7.06 -14.12 -26.25
C MET A 1 6.31 -13.06 -25.45
N PRO A 2 5.12 -12.59 -25.83
CA PRO A 2 4.37 -11.73 -24.91
C PRO A 2 4.15 -12.56 -23.64
N ASP A 3 4.69 -12.10 -22.50
CA ASP A 3 4.56 -12.81 -21.24
C ASP A 3 3.07 -12.99 -20.97
N LYS A 4 2.64 -14.26 -20.92
CA LYS A 4 1.24 -14.59 -20.73
C LYS A 4 0.86 -14.13 -19.33
N GLN A 5 -0.08 -13.20 -19.23
CA GLN A 5 -0.66 -12.80 -17.95
C GLN A 5 -1.14 -14.05 -17.21
N VAL A 6 -0.72 -14.20 -15.96
CA VAL A 6 -1.13 -15.29 -15.07
C VAL A 6 -2.24 -14.77 -14.16
N ARG A 7 -3.33 -15.52 -14.13
CA ARG A 7 -4.49 -15.29 -13.26
C ARG A 7 -4.84 -16.64 -12.64
N MET A 8 -4.61 -16.79 -11.34
CA MET A 8 -4.70 -18.08 -10.67
C MET A 8 -5.44 -17.97 -9.34
N ILE A 9 -6.25 -18.98 -9.04
CA ILE A 9 -6.84 -19.18 -7.71
C ILE A 9 -6.23 -20.43 -7.12
N VAL A 10 -5.66 -20.30 -5.92
CA VAL A 10 -5.08 -21.42 -5.19
C VAL A 10 -5.99 -21.77 -4.01
N ARG A 11 -6.29 -23.06 -3.89
CA ARG A 11 -7.00 -23.63 -2.75
C ARG A 11 -6.03 -24.54 -1.99
N PRO A 12 -5.68 -24.21 -0.75
CA PRO A 12 -4.76 -25.03 0.03
C PRO A 12 -5.27 -26.45 0.30
N SER A 13 -4.35 -27.40 0.43
CA SER A 13 -4.58 -28.75 0.92
C SER A 13 -4.56 -28.72 2.46
N VAL A 14 -5.69 -28.35 3.04
CA VAL A 14 -5.86 -28.25 4.50
C VAL A 14 -5.86 -29.62 5.18
N VAL A 15 -5.27 -29.67 6.38
CA VAL A 15 -5.40 -30.79 7.32
C VAL A 15 -5.98 -30.28 8.62
N THR A 16 -7.13 -30.85 9.01
CA THR A 16 -7.79 -30.55 10.28
C THR A 16 -7.91 -31.82 11.12
N LEU A 17 -8.01 -31.64 12.44
CA LEU A 17 -8.29 -32.72 13.40
C LEU A 17 -9.69 -33.31 13.23
N GLY A 18 -10.59 -32.62 12.51
CA GLY A 18 -11.96 -33.07 12.25
C GLY A 18 -12.68 -33.65 13.48
N GLY A 19 -13.55 -34.63 13.25
CA GLY A 19 -14.10 -35.49 14.30
C GLY A 19 -13.27 -36.73 14.59
N SER A 20 -12.04 -36.85 14.06
CA SER A 20 -11.23 -38.07 14.17
C SER A 20 -10.62 -38.26 15.56
N THR A 21 -10.58 -37.21 16.39
CA THR A 21 -10.04 -37.25 17.74
C THR A 21 -10.72 -36.24 18.65
N GLU A 22 -10.76 -36.51 19.96
CA GLU A 22 -11.15 -35.54 21.00
C GLU A 22 -9.98 -34.63 21.40
N ILE A 23 -8.76 -34.93 20.95
CA ILE A 23 -7.57 -34.10 21.22
C ILE A 23 -7.70 -32.79 20.45
N ARG A 24 -7.47 -31.67 21.13
CA ARG A 24 -7.51 -30.30 20.56
C ARG A 24 -6.29 -29.49 20.95
N ARG A 25 -5.98 -28.46 20.17
CA ARG A 25 -4.95 -27.49 20.56
C ARG A 25 -5.39 -26.79 21.83
N ILE A 26 -4.52 -26.78 22.84
CA ILE A 26 -4.76 -26.08 24.09
C ILE A 26 -4.40 -24.60 23.87
N PRO A 27 -5.31 -23.65 24.18
CA PRO A 27 -5.00 -22.25 23.97
C PRO A 27 -3.86 -21.76 24.86
N PRO A 28 -2.89 -20.99 24.30
CA PRO A 28 -1.74 -20.48 25.06
C PRO A 28 -2.15 -19.35 26.02
N ARG A 29 -3.22 -18.62 25.71
CA ARG A 29 -3.71 -17.51 26.55
C ARG A 29 -4.28 -18.04 27.86
N ALA A 30 -3.87 -17.47 28.97
CA ALA A 30 -4.40 -17.81 30.29
C ALA A 30 -5.91 -17.46 30.39
N PRO A 31 -6.76 -18.30 31.02
CA PRO A 31 -8.21 -18.10 31.05
C PRO A 31 -8.67 -16.71 31.47
N GLU A 32 -8.00 -16.10 32.45
CA GLU A 32 -8.31 -14.77 32.97
C GLU A 32 -8.00 -13.62 31.99
N LYS A 33 -7.25 -13.89 30.92
CA LYS A 33 -6.94 -12.94 29.84
C LYS A 33 -7.74 -13.21 28.56
N ARG A 34 -8.60 -14.23 28.55
CA ARG A 34 -9.43 -14.57 27.39
C ARG A 34 -10.63 -13.64 27.32
N GLN A 35 -10.82 -13.01 26.16
CA GLN A 35 -12.02 -12.24 25.89
C GLN A 35 -13.25 -13.17 25.76
N PRO A 36 -14.49 -12.67 25.91
CA PRO A 36 -15.69 -13.50 25.85
C PRO A 36 -15.81 -14.38 24.58
N GLU A 37 -15.32 -13.89 23.44
CA GLU A 37 -15.37 -14.61 22.15
C GLU A 37 -14.09 -15.41 21.85
N TYR A 38 -13.20 -15.57 22.82
CA TYR A 38 -11.89 -16.17 22.59
C TYR A 38 -11.99 -17.58 22.01
N GLU A 39 -12.76 -18.47 22.66
CA GLU A 39 -12.86 -19.88 22.26
C GLU A 39 -13.52 -20.03 20.88
N LEU A 40 -14.48 -19.15 20.55
CA LEU A 40 -15.11 -19.14 19.23
C LEU A 40 -14.10 -18.78 18.13
N LYS A 41 -13.22 -17.81 18.41
CA LYS A 41 -12.22 -17.29 17.47
C LYS A 41 -10.95 -18.14 17.39
N PHE A 42 -10.66 -18.90 18.43
CA PHE A 42 -9.44 -19.70 18.52
C PHE A 42 -9.49 -20.86 17.51
N ASP A 43 -8.37 -21.05 16.80
CA ASP A 43 -8.20 -22.21 15.92
C ASP A 43 -7.62 -23.36 16.73
N ASP A 44 -8.48 -24.28 17.15
CA ASP A 44 -8.15 -25.46 17.91
C ASP A 44 -8.05 -26.75 17.07
N GLU A 45 -8.40 -26.68 15.79
CA GLU A 45 -8.65 -27.83 14.93
C GLU A 45 -7.73 -27.93 13.73
N THR A 46 -7.22 -26.82 13.17
CA THR A 46 -6.35 -26.88 12.00
C THR A 46 -4.97 -27.37 12.40
N LEU A 47 -4.42 -28.39 11.74
CA LEU A 47 -3.03 -28.84 11.91
C LEU A 47 -2.11 -28.16 10.90
N PHE A 48 -2.51 -28.23 9.63
CA PHE A 48 -1.79 -27.61 8.52
C PHE A 48 -2.81 -26.81 7.69
N PHE A 49 -2.53 -25.53 7.49
CA PHE A 49 -3.24 -24.71 6.50
C PHE A 49 -3.00 -25.27 5.10
N ASP A 50 -1.78 -25.70 4.79
CA ASP A 50 -1.43 -26.22 3.48
C ASP A 50 -0.29 -27.23 3.51
N ILE A 51 -0.23 -28.07 2.48
CA ILE A 51 0.82 -29.05 2.23
C ILE A 51 1.26 -28.93 0.77
N PHE A 52 2.54 -28.66 0.54
CA PHE A 52 3.07 -28.48 -0.81
C PHE A 52 4.55 -28.85 -0.94
N ASN A 53 4.97 -29.21 -2.14
CA ASN A 53 6.36 -29.47 -2.49
C ASN A 53 7.18 -28.17 -2.48
N SER A 54 8.41 -28.21 -1.98
CA SER A 54 9.40 -27.15 -1.98
C SER A 54 10.81 -27.73 -2.19
N GLU A 55 11.82 -26.87 -2.24
CA GLU A 55 13.23 -27.31 -2.33
C GLU A 55 13.71 -28.09 -1.09
N ARG A 56 13.00 -28.00 0.05
CA ARG A 56 13.32 -28.71 1.30
C ARG A 56 12.63 -30.09 1.40
N GLY A 57 11.74 -30.41 0.45
CA GLY A 57 10.84 -31.57 0.49
C GLY A 57 9.38 -31.13 0.52
N VAL A 58 8.57 -31.66 1.44
CA VAL A 58 7.16 -31.27 1.58
C VAL A 58 7.00 -30.31 2.77
N GLU A 59 6.60 -29.07 2.51
CA GLU A 59 6.31 -28.07 3.55
C GLU A 59 4.93 -28.33 4.17
N LEU A 60 4.86 -28.18 5.50
CA LEU A 60 3.65 -28.35 6.31
C LEU A 60 3.36 -27.03 7.03
N VAL A 61 2.67 -26.11 6.37
CA VAL A 61 2.43 -24.77 6.90
C VAL A 61 1.15 -24.75 7.71
N GLY A 62 1.14 -24.13 8.88
CA GLY A 62 -0.04 -24.09 9.73
C GLY A 62 0.10 -23.22 10.99
N PRO A 63 -0.89 -23.27 11.89
CA PRO A 63 -0.77 -22.72 13.24
C PRO A 63 0.31 -23.45 14.04
N PRO A 64 0.77 -22.91 15.19
CA PRO A 64 1.71 -23.62 16.04
C PRO A 64 1.07 -24.92 16.54
N LEU A 65 1.86 -25.98 16.62
CA LEU A 65 1.44 -27.32 17.04
C LEU A 65 1.19 -27.37 18.55
N LEU A 66 1.97 -26.65 19.35
CA LEU A 66 1.82 -26.60 20.81
C LEU A 66 1.75 -28.03 21.41
N ASN A 67 0.69 -28.35 22.16
CA ASN A 67 0.46 -29.67 22.74
C ASN A 67 0.23 -30.79 21.71
N LEU A 68 -0.06 -30.45 20.44
CA LEU A 68 -0.30 -31.43 19.37
C LEU A 68 1.02 -32.01 18.82
N ARG A 69 2.13 -31.28 18.97
CA ARG A 69 3.44 -31.67 18.42
C ARG A 69 3.88 -33.08 18.81
N LYS A 70 3.66 -33.47 20.07
CA LYS A 70 4.08 -34.79 20.58
C LYS A 70 3.45 -35.95 19.81
N TYR A 71 2.17 -35.82 19.42
CA TYR A 71 1.47 -36.88 18.71
C TYR A 71 1.93 -37.03 17.26
N LEU A 72 2.38 -35.94 16.64
CA LEU A 72 2.99 -35.98 15.30
C LEU A 72 4.38 -36.61 15.36
N VAL A 73 5.18 -36.29 16.38
CA VAL A 73 6.53 -36.86 16.58
C VAL A 73 6.49 -38.35 16.90
N ASP A 74 5.50 -38.80 17.68
CA ASP A 74 5.33 -40.22 18.03
C ASP A 74 4.71 -41.06 16.89
N GLY A 75 4.27 -40.41 15.81
CA GLY A 75 3.61 -41.01 14.65
C GLY A 75 4.55 -41.41 13.51
N GLN A 76 3.96 -41.88 12.42
CA GLN A 76 4.65 -42.09 11.15
C GLN A 76 4.16 -41.11 10.07
N VAL A 77 5.09 -40.74 9.18
CA VAL A 77 4.80 -39.96 7.97
C VAL A 77 5.26 -40.76 6.78
N LEU A 78 4.35 -40.98 5.82
CA LEU A 78 4.62 -41.72 4.60
C LEU A 78 4.39 -40.79 3.39
N LEU A 79 5.32 -40.81 2.44
CA LEU A 79 5.17 -40.11 1.16
C LEU A 79 4.83 -41.14 0.08
N GLU A 80 3.88 -40.84 -0.79
CA GLU A 80 3.61 -41.70 -1.95
C GLU A 80 4.63 -41.51 -3.10
N PRO A 81 5.12 -42.62 -3.71
CA PRO A 81 4.74 -44.01 -3.47
C PRO A 81 5.55 -44.69 -2.33
N SER A 82 4.94 -44.73 -1.15
CA SER A 82 5.23 -45.54 0.05
C SER A 82 6.63 -45.53 0.65
N GLN A 83 7.24 -44.35 0.82
CA GLN A 83 8.46 -44.19 1.63
C GLN A 83 8.13 -43.59 3.00
N VAL A 84 8.52 -44.27 4.08
CA VAL A 84 8.58 -43.65 5.41
C VAL A 84 9.60 -42.53 5.35
N ALA A 85 9.20 -41.33 5.76
CA ALA A 85 9.99 -40.13 5.59
C ALA A 85 10.24 -39.43 6.92
N ASP A 86 11.42 -38.83 7.04
CA ASP A 86 11.79 -38.04 8.21
C ASP A 86 11.05 -36.71 8.18
N ALA A 87 10.16 -36.52 9.15
CA ALA A 87 9.45 -35.26 9.34
C ALA A 87 10.09 -34.42 10.46
N VAL A 88 10.18 -33.12 10.23
CA VAL A 88 10.54 -32.13 11.21
C VAL A 88 9.28 -31.36 11.58
N PHE A 89 8.96 -31.34 12.87
CA PHE A 89 7.84 -30.56 13.41
C PHE A 89 8.39 -29.52 14.37
N ALA A 90 8.20 -28.23 14.08
CA ALA A 90 8.75 -27.14 14.87
C ALA A 90 7.83 -25.92 14.87
N ASP A 91 7.61 -25.34 16.05
CA ASP A 91 6.86 -24.09 16.20
C ASP A 91 7.80 -22.89 16.03
N ILE A 92 7.32 -21.85 15.35
CA ILE A 92 7.99 -20.54 15.26
C ILE A 92 6.94 -19.46 15.55
N ASP A 93 6.92 -18.98 16.80
CA ASP A 93 5.91 -18.03 17.31
C ASP A 93 4.47 -18.53 16.99
N ARG A 94 3.64 -17.70 16.36
CA ARG A 94 2.24 -17.97 16.00
C ARG A 94 2.07 -18.78 14.70
N THR A 95 3.08 -19.54 14.27
CA THR A 95 3.04 -20.50 13.14
C THR A 95 4.05 -21.64 13.35
N GLN A 96 4.38 -22.39 12.31
CA GLN A 96 5.32 -23.52 12.33
C GLN A 96 6.31 -23.47 11.15
N ASP A 97 7.45 -24.14 11.31
CA ASP A 97 8.42 -24.47 10.24
C ASP A 97 8.59 -25.99 10.17
N SER A 98 7.47 -26.66 9.90
CA SER A 98 7.40 -28.11 9.78
C SER A 98 7.54 -28.53 8.33
N TYR A 99 8.26 -29.62 8.08
CA TYR A 99 8.46 -30.15 6.73
C TYR A 99 8.83 -31.64 6.77
N VAL A 100 8.55 -32.35 5.70
CA VAL A 100 8.99 -33.74 5.46
C VAL A 100 10.16 -33.70 4.50
N LYS A 101 11.29 -34.31 4.89
CA LYS A 101 12.49 -34.34 4.05
C LYS A 101 12.31 -35.33 2.91
N CYS A 102 12.43 -34.85 1.68
CA CYS A 102 12.49 -35.70 0.49
C CYS A 102 13.13 -34.96 -0.69
N ASP A 103 13.82 -35.72 -1.55
CA ASP A 103 14.44 -35.20 -2.79
C ASP A 103 13.52 -35.38 -4.02
N MET A 104 12.29 -35.83 -3.80
CA MET A 104 11.29 -36.10 -4.85
C MET A 104 10.07 -35.21 -4.69
N THR A 105 9.37 -34.97 -5.81
CA THR A 105 8.03 -34.39 -5.80
C THR A 105 7.03 -35.43 -5.30
N ALA A 106 6.50 -35.24 -4.10
CA ALA A 106 5.47 -36.09 -3.53
C ALA A 106 4.10 -35.77 -4.12
N GLN A 107 3.27 -36.80 -4.31
CA GLN A 107 1.87 -36.66 -4.75
C GLN A 107 0.92 -36.54 -3.56
N SER A 108 1.20 -37.28 -2.50
CA SER A 108 0.45 -37.27 -1.25
C SER A 108 1.38 -37.53 -0.07
N VAL A 109 0.90 -37.12 1.11
CA VAL A 109 1.51 -37.42 2.40
C VAL A 109 0.46 -38.05 3.30
N ARG A 110 0.79 -39.21 3.87
CA ARG A 110 -0.03 -39.90 4.86
C ARG A 110 0.55 -39.69 6.25
N PHE A 111 -0.31 -39.30 7.18
CA PHE A 111 0.01 -39.27 8.59
C PHE A 111 -0.63 -40.48 9.24
N GLU A 112 0.14 -41.25 10.02
CA GLU A 112 -0.37 -42.37 10.82
C GLU A 112 -0.04 -42.09 12.30
N ASN A 113 -0.99 -41.49 13.02
CA ASN A 113 -0.85 -41.15 14.43
C ASN A 113 -2.20 -41.00 15.17
N MET A 114 -2.14 -40.61 16.45
CA MET A 114 -3.33 -40.46 17.32
C MET A 114 -4.25 -39.28 16.97
N LEU A 115 -3.79 -38.32 16.15
CA LEU A 115 -4.58 -37.18 15.70
C LEU A 115 -5.31 -37.50 14.39
N ILE A 116 -4.59 -38.16 13.47
CA ILE A 116 -5.01 -38.43 12.10
C ILE A 116 -4.34 -39.72 11.60
N ASP A 117 -5.13 -40.52 10.89
CA ASP A 117 -4.73 -41.67 10.07
C ASP A 117 -5.35 -41.51 8.68
N ASP A 118 -4.75 -40.64 7.86
CA ASP A 118 -5.29 -40.29 6.54
C ASP A 118 -4.19 -39.75 5.60
N SER A 119 -4.48 -39.76 4.30
CA SER A 119 -3.62 -39.29 3.21
C SER A 119 -4.14 -37.99 2.61
N PHE A 120 -3.23 -37.03 2.44
CA PHE A 120 -3.55 -35.69 1.94
C PHE A 120 -2.76 -35.39 0.65
N PRO A 121 -3.38 -34.76 -0.36
CA PRO A 121 -2.68 -34.38 -1.58
C PRO A 121 -1.64 -33.29 -1.30
N VAL A 122 -0.45 -33.45 -1.88
CA VAL A 122 0.63 -32.46 -1.80
C VAL A 122 0.53 -31.53 -3.01
N GLY A 123 0.37 -30.24 -2.75
CA GLY A 123 0.35 -29.21 -3.77
C GLY A 123 1.73 -28.94 -4.40
N GLU A 124 1.76 -28.17 -5.46
CA GLU A 124 3.01 -27.66 -6.04
C GLU A 124 3.45 -26.33 -5.41
N SER A 125 4.75 -26.03 -5.57
CA SER A 125 5.31 -24.70 -5.36
C SER A 125 5.04 -23.81 -6.57
N TYR A 126 4.81 -22.54 -6.31
CA TYR A 126 4.54 -21.53 -7.33
C TYR A 126 5.58 -20.41 -7.32
N THR A 127 6.75 -20.64 -6.74
CA THR A 127 7.82 -19.63 -6.63
C THR A 127 8.28 -19.11 -7.99
N HIS A 128 8.25 -19.96 -9.02
CA HIS A 128 8.56 -19.61 -10.40
C HIS A 128 7.63 -18.53 -11.00
N LEU A 129 6.38 -18.42 -10.53
CA LEU A 129 5.44 -17.41 -11.05
C LEU A 129 5.85 -15.99 -10.65
N PHE A 130 6.55 -15.85 -9.52
CA PHE A 130 6.96 -14.56 -8.97
C PHE A 130 8.43 -14.24 -9.25
N GLU A 131 9.14 -15.10 -9.99
CA GLU A 131 10.54 -14.87 -10.31
C GLU A 131 10.71 -13.53 -11.06
N ASN A 132 11.64 -12.70 -10.58
CA ASN A 132 11.89 -11.36 -11.10
C ASN A 132 10.69 -10.38 -11.03
N LYS A 133 9.67 -10.68 -10.22
CA LYS A 133 8.51 -9.81 -10.04
C LYS A 133 8.61 -8.91 -8.82
N TYR A 134 7.98 -7.75 -8.92
CA TYR A 134 7.70 -6.86 -7.79
C TYR A 134 6.27 -7.10 -7.34
N THR A 135 6.13 -7.57 -6.09
CA THR A 135 4.89 -8.18 -5.61
C THR A 135 4.26 -7.39 -4.46
N LEU A 136 2.97 -7.13 -4.57
CA LEU A 136 2.15 -6.80 -3.41
C LEU A 136 1.64 -8.09 -2.75
N VAL A 137 1.76 -8.18 -1.43
CA VAL A 137 1.15 -9.24 -0.63
C VAL A 137 0.23 -8.64 0.43
N THR A 138 -0.94 -9.25 0.58
CA THR A 138 -1.93 -8.83 1.58
C THR A 138 -2.83 -9.99 2.03
N LEU A 139 -3.43 -9.83 3.21
CA LEU A 139 -4.50 -10.67 3.74
C LEU A 139 -5.74 -9.79 3.95
N SER A 140 -6.85 -10.14 3.31
CA SER A 140 -8.03 -9.29 3.26
C SER A 140 -9.30 -10.09 3.51
N LYS A 141 -10.32 -9.43 4.09
CA LYS A 141 -11.68 -9.96 4.24
C LYS A 141 -12.68 -8.84 3.97
N ASN A 142 -13.59 -9.05 3.01
CA ASN A 142 -14.70 -8.15 2.72
C ASN A 142 -14.30 -6.69 2.41
N ASN A 143 -13.09 -6.46 1.88
CA ASN A 143 -12.73 -5.13 1.39
C ASN A 143 -13.39 -4.89 0.03
N SER A 144 -13.90 -3.67 -0.20
CA SER A 144 -14.49 -3.34 -1.50
C SER A 144 -13.52 -3.66 -2.65
N LEU A 145 -14.01 -4.33 -3.70
CA LEU A 145 -13.21 -4.60 -4.90
C LEU A 145 -12.71 -3.31 -5.57
N ASN A 146 -13.41 -2.19 -5.39
CA ASN A 146 -12.94 -0.88 -5.84
C ASN A 146 -11.67 -0.47 -5.09
N TRP A 147 -11.63 -0.62 -3.76
CA TRP A 147 -10.43 -0.33 -2.96
C TRP A 147 -9.28 -1.26 -3.33
N VAL A 148 -9.56 -2.55 -3.56
CA VAL A 148 -8.55 -3.50 -4.01
C VAL A 148 -7.95 -3.06 -5.35
N LYS A 149 -8.79 -2.66 -6.32
CA LYS A 149 -8.34 -2.18 -7.63
C LYS A 149 -7.54 -0.89 -7.54
N GLU A 150 -8.00 0.09 -6.76
CA GLU A 150 -7.31 1.35 -6.52
C GLU A 150 -5.95 1.10 -5.87
N TRP A 151 -5.91 0.32 -4.79
CA TRP A 151 -4.70 -0.06 -4.07
C TRP A 151 -3.67 -0.73 -4.99
N VAL A 152 -4.06 -1.70 -5.82
CA VAL A 152 -3.13 -2.33 -6.78
C VAL A 152 -2.66 -1.31 -7.83
N SER A 153 -3.59 -0.55 -8.42
CA SER A 153 -3.27 0.43 -9.47
C SER A 153 -2.28 1.48 -8.98
N PHE A 154 -2.45 1.95 -7.74
CA PHE A 154 -1.53 2.88 -7.09
C PHE A 154 -0.09 2.35 -7.06
N HIS A 155 0.10 1.10 -6.63
CA HIS A 155 1.44 0.53 -6.49
C HIS A 155 2.03 0.10 -7.84
N VAL A 156 1.21 -0.28 -8.81
CA VAL A 156 1.66 -0.50 -10.20
C VAL A 156 2.24 0.79 -10.75
N ILE A 157 1.47 1.88 -10.71
CA ILE A 157 1.87 3.17 -11.30
C ILE A 157 3.06 3.81 -10.57
N ASN A 158 3.06 3.80 -9.23
CA ASN A 158 4.07 4.54 -8.46
C ASN A 158 5.31 3.71 -8.12
N HIS A 159 5.21 2.38 -8.13
CA HIS A 159 6.29 1.49 -7.71
C HIS A 159 6.64 0.40 -8.72
N GLY A 160 5.97 0.34 -9.87
CA GLY A 160 6.24 -0.70 -10.88
C GLY A 160 5.92 -2.11 -10.38
N VAL A 161 4.99 -2.23 -9.43
CA VAL A 161 4.44 -3.53 -9.04
C VAL A 161 3.83 -4.17 -10.28
N ASN A 162 4.20 -5.42 -10.55
CA ASN A 162 3.69 -6.19 -11.69
C ASN A 162 3.13 -7.55 -11.26
N SER A 163 3.01 -7.78 -9.95
CA SER A 163 2.39 -8.99 -9.42
C SER A 163 1.65 -8.76 -8.10
N VAL A 164 0.60 -9.55 -7.85
CA VAL A 164 -0.20 -9.51 -6.63
C VAL A 164 -0.38 -10.94 -6.11
N LEU A 165 -0.05 -11.15 -4.83
CA LEU A 165 -0.40 -12.33 -4.06
C LEU A 165 -1.43 -11.94 -2.99
N PHE A 166 -2.69 -12.29 -3.23
CA PHE A 166 -3.81 -11.89 -2.41
C PHE A 166 -4.33 -13.06 -1.61
N TYR A 167 -4.36 -12.96 -0.28
CA TYR A 167 -5.04 -13.94 0.57
C TYR A 167 -6.44 -13.45 0.90
N ASP A 168 -7.45 -14.18 0.42
CA ASP A 168 -8.85 -13.93 0.72
C ASP A 168 -9.28 -14.73 1.95
N ASN A 169 -9.48 -14.07 3.09
CA ASN A 169 -9.82 -14.70 4.37
C ASN A 169 -11.32 -14.97 4.53
N ASP A 170 -11.84 -15.79 3.61
CA ASP A 170 -13.24 -16.20 3.56
C ASP A 170 -14.17 -14.97 3.45
N SER A 171 -13.98 -14.18 2.40
CA SER A 171 -14.88 -13.07 2.11
C SER A 171 -16.27 -13.61 1.75
N THR A 172 -17.29 -12.92 2.23
CA THR A 172 -18.70 -13.22 2.01
C THR A 172 -19.35 -12.30 1.00
N ASP A 173 -18.74 -11.15 0.74
CA ASP A 173 -19.31 -10.09 -0.11
C ASP A 173 -19.04 -10.33 -1.61
N TYR A 174 -18.05 -11.17 -1.91
CA TYR A 174 -17.61 -11.56 -3.24
C TYR A 174 -16.89 -12.91 -3.16
N ARG A 175 -16.61 -13.50 -4.31
CA ARG A 175 -15.83 -14.73 -4.45
C ARG A 175 -14.36 -14.42 -4.80
N PRO A 176 -13.42 -15.34 -4.57
CA PRO A 176 -12.03 -15.19 -5.03
C PRO A 176 -11.88 -14.88 -6.52
N GLU A 177 -12.79 -15.40 -7.35
CA GLU A 177 -12.83 -15.12 -8.79
C GLU A 177 -13.06 -13.63 -9.09
N ASP A 178 -13.88 -12.94 -8.29
CA ASP A 178 -14.22 -11.53 -8.52
C ASP A 178 -13.02 -10.61 -8.24
N ILE A 179 -12.10 -11.01 -7.36
CA ILE A 179 -10.82 -10.30 -7.16
C ILE A 179 -9.95 -10.41 -8.41
N VAL A 180 -9.84 -11.62 -8.97
CA VAL A 180 -9.07 -11.84 -10.22
C VAL A 180 -9.65 -11.01 -11.35
N GLU A 181 -10.98 -11.00 -11.50
CA GLU A 181 -11.68 -10.21 -12.51
C GLU A 181 -11.43 -8.71 -12.32
N ALA A 182 -11.58 -8.19 -11.09
CA ALA A 182 -11.37 -6.77 -10.78
C ALA A 182 -9.96 -6.25 -11.13
N LEU A 183 -8.96 -7.13 -11.09
CA LEU A 183 -7.56 -6.83 -11.37
C LEU A 183 -7.13 -7.15 -12.81
N THR A 184 -8.01 -7.73 -13.64
CA THR A 184 -7.64 -8.20 -14.99
C THR A 184 -7.23 -7.06 -15.91
N ASP A 185 -7.92 -5.92 -15.83
CA ASP A 185 -7.73 -4.77 -16.72
C ASP A 185 -6.63 -3.80 -16.28
N ILE A 186 -5.88 -4.11 -15.21
CA ILE A 186 -4.79 -3.25 -14.76
C ILE A 186 -3.59 -3.44 -15.71
N PRO A 187 -3.15 -2.37 -16.42
CA PRO A 187 -1.96 -2.45 -17.28
C PRO A 187 -0.73 -2.85 -16.48
N ASP A 188 0.22 -3.53 -17.14
CA ASP A 188 1.52 -3.93 -16.56
C ASP A 188 1.43 -4.88 -15.34
N LEU A 189 0.24 -5.41 -15.03
CA LEU A 189 0.03 -6.43 -14.02
C LEU A 189 0.09 -7.83 -14.62
N ASP A 190 1.26 -8.45 -14.53
CA ASP A 190 1.55 -9.75 -15.15
C ASP A 190 0.93 -10.91 -14.38
N VAL A 191 1.01 -10.91 -13.05
CA VAL A 191 0.66 -12.07 -12.22
C VAL A 191 -0.33 -11.69 -11.12
N VAL A 192 -1.48 -12.36 -11.09
CA VAL A 192 -2.43 -12.26 -9.97
C VAL A 192 -2.70 -13.67 -9.46
N VAL A 193 -2.35 -13.90 -8.20
CA VAL A 193 -2.65 -15.14 -7.48
C VAL A 193 -3.54 -14.80 -6.31
N VAL A 194 -4.74 -15.37 -6.28
CA VAL A 194 -5.66 -15.29 -5.14
C VAL A 194 -5.66 -16.62 -4.41
N VAL A 195 -5.21 -16.62 -3.16
CA VAL A 195 -5.27 -17.79 -2.27
C VAL A 195 -6.57 -17.70 -1.48
N HIS A 196 -7.45 -18.69 -1.65
CA HIS A 196 -8.60 -18.83 -0.77
C HIS A 196 -8.13 -19.33 0.58
N TRP A 197 -8.23 -18.50 1.61
CA TRP A 197 -7.60 -18.71 2.92
C TRP A 197 -8.64 -18.78 4.05
N PRO A 198 -9.49 -19.83 4.10
CA PRO A 198 -10.71 -19.84 4.90
C PRO A 198 -10.50 -20.23 6.37
N TYR A 199 -9.43 -19.73 7.00
CA TYR A 199 -9.06 -20.10 8.37
C TYR A 199 -9.51 -19.05 9.37
N LYS A 200 -9.84 -19.51 10.59
CA LYS A 200 -10.17 -18.62 11.71
C LYS A 200 -9.02 -17.65 11.93
N TYR A 201 -9.30 -16.34 11.93
CA TYR A 201 -8.26 -15.33 12.12
C TYR A 201 -7.47 -15.55 13.41
N GLY A 202 -8.19 -15.92 14.48
CA GLY A 202 -7.65 -16.06 15.83
C GLY A 202 -8.05 -14.88 16.74
N PRO A 203 -8.12 -15.10 18.07
CA PRO A 203 -8.43 -14.04 19.01
C PRO A 203 -7.26 -13.04 19.10
N GLN A 204 -7.54 -11.80 18.76
CA GLN A 204 -6.55 -10.73 18.75
C GLN A 204 -6.07 -10.38 20.17
N GLY A 205 -4.84 -9.89 20.25
CA GLY A 205 -4.27 -9.27 21.44
C GLY A 205 -4.59 -7.77 21.52
N GLY A 206 -3.90 -7.07 22.41
CA GLY A 206 -3.97 -5.62 22.57
C GLY A 206 -4.88 -5.13 23.68
N THR A 207 -5.00 -3.81 23.74
CA THR A 207 -5.84 -3.06 24.68
C THR A 207 -6.81 -2.20 23.87
N TRP A 208 -7.97 -2.74 23.56
CA TRP A 208 -9.10 -2.04 22.94
C TRP A 208 -10.08 -1.58 24.00
N GLU A 209 -10.88 -0.56 23.70
CA GLU A 209 -11.90 -0.05 24.61
C GLU A 209 -12.86 -1.17 25.05
N GLY A 210 -13.01 -1.36 26.36
CA GLY A 210 -13.82 -2.45 26.93
C GLY A 210 -13.19 -3.85 26.89
N SER A 211 -11.95 -4.00 26.41
CA SER A 211 -11.27 -5.31 26.36
C SER A 211 -10.27 -5.50 27.50
N VAL A 212 -10.11 -6.75 27.94
CA VAL A 212 -9.04 -7.16 28.85
C VAL A 212 -7.71 -7.09 28.09
N PRO A 213 -6.67 -6.40 28.61
CA PRO A 213 -5.34 -6.40 28.02
C PRO A 213 -4.85 -7.83 27.75
N ALA A 214 -4.66 -8.16 26.48
CA ALA A 214 -4.32 -9.51 26.04
C ALA A 214 -3.04 -9.53 25.20
N PRO A 215 -2.21 -10.58 25.31
CA PRO A 215 -1.06 -10.76 24.43
C PRO A 215 -1.49 -11.08 22.99
N TRP A 216 -0.63 -10.78 22.02
CA TRP A 216 -0.75 -11.27 20.64
C TRP A 216 -0.16 -12.69 20.57
N ASP A 217 -0.99 -13.70 20.84
CA ASP A 217 -0.53 -15.10 20.99
C ASP A 217 -1.32 -16.11 20.15
N SER A 218 -2.36 -15.67 19.42
CA SER A 218 -3.37 -16.58 18.85
C SER A 218 -3.91 -16.18 17.48
N ASP A 219 -3.44 -15.07 16.90
CA ASP A 219 -3.71 -14.60 15.54
C ASP A 219 -2.99 -15.43 14.46
N PHE A 220 -3.17 -16.75 14.52
CA PHE A 220 -2.43 -17.73 13.72
C PHE A 220 -2.64 -17.57 12.22
N CYS A 221 -3.83 -17.17 11.79
CA CYS A 221 -4.15 -17.03 10.37
C CYS A 221 -3.22 -16.03 9.66
N GLN A 222 -2.94 -14.89 10.31
CA GLN A 222 -2.11 -13.84 9.71
C GLN A 222 -0.65 -14.29 9.60
N HIS A 223 -0.11 -14.93 10.64
CA HIS A 223 1.24 -15.48 10.62
C HIS A 223 1.37 -16.66 9.64
N GLY A 224 0.36 -17.52 9.57
CA GLY A 224 0.28 -18.62 8.63
C GLY A 224 0.26 -18.14 7.18
N ALA A 225 -0.55 -17.14 6.85
CA ALA A 225 -0.64 -16.57 5.51
C ALA A 225 0.70 -16.00 5.04
N ILE A 226 1.38 -15.22 5.90
CA ILE A 226 2.67 -14.60 5.56
C ILE A 226 3.77 -15.67 5.41
N ASN A 227 3.80 -16.69 6.28
CA ASN A 227 4.76 -17.80 6.16
C ASN A 227 4.49 -18.65 4.89
N HIS A 228 3.22 -18.94 4.61
CA HIS A 228 2.79 -19.60 3.38
C HIS A 228 3.20 -18.79 2.14
N ALA A 229 3.02 -17.46 2.17
CA ALA A 229 3.43 -16.56 1.09
C ALA A 229 4.93 -16.68 0.80
N ARG A 230 5.75 -16.59 1.86
CA ARG A 230 7.20 -16.73 1.79
C ARG A 230 7.61 -18.05 1.14
N ARG A 231 7.04 -19.17 1.61
CA ARG A 231 7.51 -20.52 1.28
C ARG A 231 6.97 -21.04 -0.05
N ARG A 232 5.71 -20.76 -0.38
CA ARG A 232 5.03 -21.32 -1.56
C ARG A 232 5.15 -20.44 -2.81
N PHE A 233 5.37 -19.13 -2.64
CA PHE A 233 5.25 -18.17 -3.74
C PHE A 233 6.41 -17.18 -3.84
N LEU A 234 6.86 -16.59 -2.74
CA LEU A 234 7.63 -15.34 -2.82
C LEU A 234 9.15 -15.50 -2.66
N SER A 235 9.66 -16.72 -2.47
CA SER A 235 11.10 -16.94 -2.26
C SER A 235 11.98 -16.41 -3.41
N ASN A 236 11.44 -16.38 -4.63
CA ASN A 236 12.15 -15.99 -5.84
C ASN A 236 11.73 -14.59 -6.36
N ALA A 237 10.88 -13.86 -5.62
CA ALA A 237 10.47 -12.52 -6.02
C ALA A 237 11.63 -11.53 -5.96
N ALA A 238 11.66 -10.55 -6.87
CA ALA A 238 12.67 -9.50 -6.87
C ALA A 238 12.47 -8.55 -5.68
N GLY A 239 11.22 -8.24 -5.37
CA GLY A 239 10.83 -7.41 -4.24
C GLY A 239 9.39 -7.64 -3.82
N VAL A 240 9.12 -7.49 -2.52
CA VAL A 240 7.80 -7.69 -1.93
C VAL A 240 7.45 -6.48 -1.07
N ILE A 241 6.27 -5.91 -1.27
CA ILE A 241 5.64 -4.95 -0.36
C ILE A 241 4.55 -5.71 0.42
N ASN A 242 4.67 -5.73 1.75
CA ASN A 242 3.59 -6.17 2.62
C ASN A 242 2.78 -4.96 3.09
N ALA A 243 1.55 -4.82 2.59
CA ALA A 243 0.67 -3.70 2.89
C ALA A 243 -0.79 -4.18 2.98
N ASP A 244 -1.55 -3.58 3.91
CA ASP A 244 -3.00 -3.81 3.99
C ASP A 244 -3.70 -3.00 2.88
N ILE A 245 -4.94 -3.37 2.54
CA ILE A 245 -5.68 -2.69 1.46
C ILE A 245 -5.81 -1.19 1.76
N ASP A 246 -5.95 -0.79 3.01
CA ASP A 246 -6.06 0.60 3.45
C ASP A 246 -4.71 1.32 3.63
N GLU A 247 -3.62 0.75 3.09
CA GLU A 247 -2.26 1.28 3.22
C GLU A 247 -1.59 1.53 1.86
N LEU A 248 -1.13 2.76 1.64
CA LEU A 248 -0.37 3.16 0.44
C LEU A 248 1.07 3.52 0.79
N VAL A 249 2.06 2.90 0.14
CA VAL A 249 3.49 3.23 0.36
C VAL A 249 3.85 4.53 -0.35
N VAL A 250 4.50 5.46 0.36
CA VAL A 250 4.85 6.79 -0.17
C VAL A 250 6.25 7.16 0.28
N LEU A 251 7.07 7.68 -0.64
CA LEU A 251 8.39 8.24 -0.35
C LEU A 251 8.32 9.77 -0.35
N ASP A 252 9.11 10.40 0.52
CA ASP A 252 9.13 11.85 0.65
C ASP A 252 9.66 12.57 -0.61
N ASP A 253 10.49 11.88 -1.40
CA ASP A 253 11.06 12.36 -2.66
C ASP A 253 10.21 12.03 -3.90
N GLY A 254 9.09 11.32 -3.75
CA GLY A 254 8.26 10.91 -4.88
C GLY A 254 8.81 9.71 -5.68
N GLY A 255 9.83 9.02 -5.16
CA GLY A 255 10.51 7.94 -5.86
C GLY A 255 9.85 6.56 -5.78
N ASN A 256 10.61 5.55 -6.21
CA ASN A 256 10.22 4.14 -6.22
C ASN A 256 10.84 3.36 -5.03
N VAL A 257 10.01 2.62 -4.29
CA VAL A 257 10.45 1.88 -3.10
C VAL A 257 11.43 0.74 -3.40
N PHE A 258 11.29 0.06 -4.55
CA PHE A 258 12.18 -1.04 -4.94
C PHE A 258 13.53 -0.53 -5.43
N GLU A 259 13.58 0.61 -6.11
CA GLU A 259 14.85 1.27 -6.46
C GLU A 259 15.60 1.67 -5.18
N LYS A 260 14.88 2.22 -4.20
CA LYS A 260 15.46 2.58 -2.91
C LYS A 260 16.00 1.37 -2.14
N LEU A 261 15.27 0.25 -2.16
CA LEU A 261 15.75 -1.03 -1.59
C LEU A 261 16.97 -1.58 -2.34
N ALA A 262 16.99 -1.48 -3.67
CA ALA A 262 18.12 -1.92 -4.47
C ALA A 262 19.37 -1.10 -4.12
N ASN A 263 19.23 0.23 -4.05
CA ASN A 263 20.31 1.18 -3.76
C ASN A 263 20.82 1.15 -2.32
N SER A 264 19.99 0.75 -1.35
CA SER A 264 20.43 0.65 0.05
C SER A 264 21.36 -0.54 0.30
N GLY A 265 21.31 -1.57 -0.56
CA GLY A 265 22.01 -2.84 -0.35
C GLY A 265 21.42 -3.73 0.74
N ALA A 266 20.43 -3.25 1.50
CA ALA A 266 19.79 -4.01 2.58
C ALA A 266 18.90 -5.15 2.04
N ALA A 267 18.57 -6.10 2.92
CA ALA A 267 17.64 -7.17 2.60
C ALA A 267 16.17 -6.69 2.67
N ALA A 268 15.88 -5.78 3.60
CA ALA A 268 14.58 -5.17 3.74
C ALA A 268 14.68 -3.72 4.23
N LEU A 269 13.67 -2.91 3.86
CA LEU A 269 13.40 -1.60 4.40
C LEU A 269 12.24 -1.70 5.38
N SER A 270 12.39 -1.15 6.58
CA SER A 270 11.31 -1.01 7.56
C SER A 270 10.96 0.46 7.73
N TYR A 271 9.67 0.78 7.67
CA TYR A 271 9.18 2.15 7.79
C TYR A 271 7.90 2.22 8.60
N THR A 272 7.77 3.30 9.37
CA THR A 272 6.55 3.63 10.11
C THR A 272 5.47 4.14 9.16
N GLY A 273 4.22 4.22 9.61
CA GLY A 273 3.20 4.89 8.82
C GLY A 273 2.63 6.16 9.44
N ARG A 274 1.80 6.82 8.65
CA ARG A 274 1.06 8.03 9.00
C ARG A 274 -0.43 7.78 8.81
N TRP A 275 -1.22 8.10 9.83
CA TRP A 275 -2.66 8.07 9.75
C TRP A 275 -3.17 9.13 8.77
N ILE A 276 -4.02 8.72 7.84
CA ILE A 276 -4.84 9.61 7.04
C ILE A 276 -6.25 9.60 7.63
N GLU A 277 -6.70 10.78 8.04
CA GLU A 277 -7.99 11.00 8.68
C GLU A 277 -9.13 10.75 7.70
N ALA A 278 -10.26 10.26 8.21
CA ALA A 278 -11.48 10.04 7.43
C ALA A 278 -12.19 11.35 7.00
N ILE A 279 -11.49 12.49 7.00
CA ILE A 279 -12.03 13.80 6.63
C ILE A 279 -12.17 13.87 5.10
N ARG A 280 -13.43 13.83 4.64
CA ARG A 280 -13.81 13.97 3.23
C ARG A 280 -15.14 14.72 3.09
N GLU A 281 -15.48 15.14 1.87
CA GLU A 281 -16.85 15.54 1.55
C GLU A 281 -17.77 14.33 1.63
N GLN A 282 -18.89 14.46 2.35
CA GLN A 282 -19.84 13.37 2.49
C GLN A 282 -20.63 13.19 1.20
N THR A 283 -20.40 12.05 0.54
CA THR A 283 -21.15 11.63 -0.65
C THR A 283 -21.83 10.28 -0.40
N SER A 284 -22.84 9.94 -1.21
CA SER A 284 -23.50 8.63 -1.17
C SER A 284 -22.65 7.51 -1.80
N SER A 285 -21.46 7.82 -2.30
CA SER A 285 -20.58 6.85 -2.96
C SER A 285 -19.62 6.19 -1.97
N ILE A 286 -19.24 4.94 -2.31
CA ILE A 286 -18.14 4.24 -1.63
C ILE A 286 -16.90 5.15 -1.69
N PRO A 287 -16.26 5.44 -0.54
CA PRO A 287 -15.06 6.26 -0.53
C PRO A 287 -13.98 5.76 -1.46
N SER A 288 -13.21 6.66 -2.05
CA SER A 288 -11.97 6.36 -2.79
C SER A 288 -10.77 6.85 -1.99
N PHE A 289 -9.56 6.33 -2.26
CA PHE A 289 -8.35 6.91 -1.68
C PHE A 289 -8.20 8.41 -1.98
N GLU A 290 -8.67 8.87 -3.15
CA GLU A 290 -8.62 10.28 -3.55
C GLU A 290 -9.47 11.20 -2.67
N ASP A 291 -10.46 10.65 -1.96
CA ASP A 291 -11.32 11.42 -1.06
C ASP A 291 -10.57 11.89 0.20
N PHE A 292 -9.43 11.28 0.53
CA PHE A 292 -8.74 11.48 1.79
C PHE A 292 -7.34 12.06 1.59
N ARG A 293 -7.05 13.15 2.29
CA ARG A 293 -5.78 13.88 2.15
C ARG A 293 -5.24 14.48 3.43
N TYR A 294 -5.99 14.39 4.52
CA TYR A 294 -5.64 15.07 5.77
C TYR A 294 -4.98 14.09 6.73
N PHE A 295 -3.95 14.53 7.43
CA PHE A 295 -3.40 13.84 8.61
C PHE A 295 -3.45 14.78 9.81
N ASP A 296 -3.64 14.24 11.01
CA ASP A 296 -3.51 15.00 12.25
C ASP A 296 -2.05 14.98 12.73
N LYS A 297 -1.43 16.15 12.88
CA LYS A 297 -0.04 16.31 13.36
C LYS A 297 0.21 15.77 14.77
N ARG A 298 -0.83 15.60 15.58
CA ARG A 298 -0.76 15.07 16.95
C ARG A 298 -0.77 13.54 16.96
N SER A 299 -1.20 12.91 15.87
CA SER A 299 -1.29 11.47 15.78
C SER A 299 0.09 10.85 15.91
N GLN A 300 0.18 9.85 16.78
CA GLN A 300 1.36 9.00 16.83
C GLN A 300 1.51 8.25 15.50
N PRO A 301 2.74 7.92 15.07
CA PRO A 301 2.96 7.04 13.94
C PRO A 301 2.15 5.75 14.09
N CYS A 302 1.59 5.24 12.99
CA CYS A 302 0.95 3.94 13.04
C CYS A 302 2.00 2.82 13.07
N THR A 303 1.55 1.58 12.92
CA THR A 303 2.41 0.39 12.94
C THR A 303 3.52 0.49 11.87
N ARG A 304 4.43 -0.47 11.86
CA ARG A 304 5.46 -0.55 10.82
C ARG A 304 5.02 -1.45 9.69
N LYS A 305 5.51 -1.17 8.49
CA LYS A 305 5.43 -2.05 7.33
C LYS A 305 6.82 -2.18 6.72
N TRP A 306 6.95 -3.10 5.77
CA TRP A 306 8.24 -3.41 5.18
C TRP A 306 8.13 -3.65 3.68
N THR A 307 9.21 -3.31 2.98
CA THR A 307 9.48 -3.73 1.61
C THR A 307 10.78 -4.52 1.62
N ALA A 308 10.81 -5.70 1.01
CA ALA A 308 11.95 -6.61 1.14
C ALA A 308 12.31 -7.31 -0.16
N SER A 309 13.57 -7.76 -0.27
CA SER A 309 14.06 -8.60 -1.37
C SER A 309 14.26 -10.01 -0.85
N PRO A 310 13.36 -10.96 -1.16
CA PRO A 310 13.46 -12.35 -0.72
C PRO A 310 14.81 -13.01 -1.01
N LEU A 311 15.41 -12.69 -2.16
CA LEU A 311 16.73 -13.18 -2.58
C LEU A 311 17.88 -12.75 -1.65
N ARG A 312 17.70 -11.69 -0.86
CA ARG A 312 18.67 -11.19 0.14
C ARG A 312 18.31 -11.61 1.57
N MET A 313 17.26 -12.40 1.75
CA MET A 313 16.71 -12.78 3.06
C MET A 313 16.90 -14.27 3.38
N ALA A 314 18.02 -14.86 2.96
CA ALA A 314 18.33 -16.26 3.25
C ALA A 314 18.30 -16.57 4.76
N ASP A 315 18.80 -15.64 5.59
CA ASP A 315 18.88 -15.81 7.05
C ASP A 315 17.58 -15.46 7.80
N ALA A 316 16.55 -14.98 7.10
CA ALA A 316 15.29 -14.63 7.75
C ALA A 316 14.70 -15.84 8.47
N VAL A 317 14.44 -15.71 9.77
CA VAL A 317 13.79 -16.74 10.57
C VAL A 317 12.30 -16.75 10.27
N GLN A 318 11.65 -15.58 10.30
CA GLN A 318 10.20 -15.47 10.13
C GLN A 318 9.81 -14.13 9.52
N TRP A 319 8.88 -14.16 8.56
CA TRP A 319 8.19 -12.95 8.11
C TRP A 319 6.94 -12.75 8.99
N CYS A 320 6.76 -11.55 9.51
CA CYS A 320 5.60 -11.13 10.31
C CYS A 320 4.95 -9.90 9.67
N THR A 321 3.75 -9.55 10.11
CA THR A 321 2.98 -8.41 9.57
C THR A 321 3.74 -7.08 9.65
N HIS A 322 4.53 -6.86 10.71
CA HIS A 322 5.18 -5.57 10.98
C HIS A 322 6.71 -5.66 11.08
N GLU A 323 7.29 -6.86 10.95
CA GLU A 323 8.73 -7.10 11.07
C GLU A 323 9.15 -8.34 10.27
N ILE A 324 10.44 -8.47 10.00
CA ILE A 324 11.04 -9.71 9.51
C ILE A 324 12.16 -10.08 10.49
N ARG A 325 11.98 -11.19 11.19
CA ARG A 325 12.92 -11.65 12.21
C ARG A 325 14.11 -12.34 11.56
N GLY A 326 15.32 -12.04 12.02
CA GLY A 326 16.55 -12.68 11.55
C GLY A 326 17.07 -12.18 10.19
N ALA A 327 16.51 -11.10 9.62
CA ALA A 327 17.06 -10.44 8.45
C ALA A 327 17.68 -9.10 8.80
N ASP A 328 18.54 -8.59 7.91
CA ASP A 328 19.08 -7.23 7.98
C ASP A 328 18.02 -6.21 7.51
N LEU A 329 17.41 -5.51 8.46
CA LEU A 329 16.37 -4.51 8.21
C LEU A 329 16.96 -3.11 8.39
N LEU A 330 16.96 -2.34 7.30
CA LEU A 330 17.28 -0.92 7.36
C LEU A 330 16.02 -0.13 7.72
N GLU A 331 16.02 0.50 8.89
CA GLU A 331 14.98 1.47 9.25
C GLU A 331 15.16 2.76 8.44
N VAL A 332 14.10 3.20 7.76
CA VAL A 332 14.10 4.40 6.92
C VAL A 332 12.97 5.34 7.33
N SER A 333 13.27 6.64 7.31
CA SER A 333 12.33 7.69 7.75
C SER A 333 11.70 8.48 6.61
N ASP A 334 12.27 8.39 5.41
CA ASP A 334 11.82 9.06 4.19
C ASP A 334 10.85 8.20 3.36
N ILE A 335 10.44 7.05 3.92
CA ILE A 335 9.34 6.23 3.44
C ILE A 335 8.33 6.15 4.57
N ALA A 336 7.04 6.23 4.23
CA ALA A 336 5.98 5.88 5.16
C ALA A 336 4.77 5.33 4.41
N HIS A 337 4.12 4.31 4.98
CA HIS A 337 2.79 3.96 4.49
C HIS A 337 1.76 4.96 5.02
N ARG A 338 0.81 5.33 4.18
CA ARG A 338 -0.36 6.13 4.54
C ARG A 338 -1.48 5.18 4.87
N HIS A 339 -1.92 5.16 6.13
CA HIS A 339 -2.94 4.24 6.64
C HIS A 339 -4.27 4.99 6.74
N PHE A 340 -5.23 4.63 5.89
CA PHE A 340 -6.47 5.38 5.69
C PHE A 340 -7.58 4.94 6.63
N LYS A 341 -7.97 5.80 7.57
CA LYS A 341 -9.09 5.49 8.49
C LYS A 341 -10.44 5.32 7.77
N GLY A 342 -10.62 6.02 6.65
CA GLY A 342 -11.86 6.02 5.88
C GLY A 342 -11.96 4.94 4.79
N ILE A 343 -10.89 4.18 4.55
CA ILE A 343 -10.89 2.98 3.71
C ILE A 343 -10.96 1.78 4.65
N ASN A 344 -12.14 1.52 5.21
CA ASN A 344 -12.28 0.46 6.20
C ASN A 344 -13.72 -0.06 6.23
N SER A 345 -13.88 -1.35 6.56
CA SER A 345 -15.18 -1.98 6.80
C SER A 345 -15.63 -1.91 8.27
N ASP A 346 -14.87 -1.23 9.14
CA ASP A 346 -15.07 -1.11 10.60
C ASP A 346 -15.13 -2.46 11.35
N TRP A 347 -14.63 -3.53 10.73
CA TRP A 347 -14.76 -4.90 11.26
C TRP A 347 -14.05 -5.13 12.59
N LYS A 348 -13.01 -4.33 12.91
CA LYS A 348 -12.25 -4.43 14.16
C LYS A 348 -12.76 -3.47 15.24
N TYR A 349 -13.04 -2.22 14.87
CA TYR A 349 -13.72 -1.20 15.66
C TYR A 349 -14.09 -0.01 14.75
N PRO A 350 -15.05 0.85 15.15
CA PRO A 350 -15.45 2.01 14.36
C PRO A 350 -14.30 3.00 14.18
N ARG A 351 -13.88 3.23 12.93
CA ARG A 351 -12.82 4.16 12.51
C ARG A 351 -13.28 5.13 11.41
N THR A 352 -14.37 4.83 10.74
CA THR A 352 -14.85 5.64 9.59
C THR A 352 -15.56 6.94 9.97
N THR A 353 -15.96 7.12 11.23
CA THR A 353 -16.58 8.36 11.69
C THR A 353 -15.60 9.53 11.54
N PRO A 354 -15.85 10.49 10.63
CA PRO A 354 -14.90 11.55 10.36
C PRO A 354 -14.81 12.51 11.55
N PRO A 355 -13.59 12.89 11.98
CA PRO A 355 -13.45 13.98 12.93
C PRO A 355 -13.86 15.31 12.28
N THR A 356 -14.20 16.31 13.11
CA THR A 356 -14.37 17.68 12.63
C THR A 356 -13.02 18.22 12.17
N PHE A 357 -12.98 18.81 10.97
CA PHE A 357 -11.77 19.45 10.46
C PHE A 357 -11.35 20.62 11.38
N ASP A 358 -10.05 20.72 11.59
CA ASP A 358 -9.40 21.69 12.47
C ASP A 358 -8.08 22.08 11.79
N ASP A 359 -8.00 23.31 11.31
CA ASP A 359 -6.88 23.81 10.50
C ASP A 359 -5.58 23.98 11.30
N GLN A 360 -5.64 23.91 12.64
CA GLN A 360 -4.46 23.96 13.51
C GLN A 360 -3.73 22.61 13.54
N PHE A 361 -4.48 21.51 13.45
CA PHE A 361 -3.95 20.15 13.63
C PHE A 361 -3.99 19.30 12.37
N HIS A 362 -4.98 19.51 11.50
CA HIS A 362 -5.15 18.74 10.28
C HIS A 362 -4.43 19.39 9.10
N ASN A 363 -3.45 18.66 8.57
CA ASN A 363 -2.64 19.09 7.45
C ASN A 363 -2.90 18.26 6.21
N VAL A 364 -2.82 18.89 5.04
CA VAL A 364 -2.83 18.19 3.76
C VAL A 364 -1.50 17.45 3.58
N ASP A 365 -1.55 16.16 3.25
CA ASP A 365 -0.40 15.38 2.83
C ASP A 365 -0.14 15.60 1.34
N VAL A 366 0.63 16.64 1.02
CA VAL A 366 0.92 17.06 -0.38
C VAL A 366 1.66 15.97 -1.15
N ILE A 367 2.47 15.16 -0.46
CA ILE A 367 3.23 14.07 -1.08
C ILE A 367 2.26 12.98 -1.51
N LEU A 368 1.38 12.55 -0.61
CA LEU A 368 0.30 11.62 -0.93
C LEU A 368 -0.54 12.12 -2.11
N GLN A 369 -0.93 13.39 -2.13
CA GLN A 369 -1.68 13.96 -3.26
C GLN A 369 -0.94 13.84 -4.60
N GLY A 370 0.39 13.98 -4.59
CA GLY A 370 1.21 13.76 -5.78
C GLY A 370 1.12 12.32 -6.29
N TYR A 371 1.25 11.34 -5.39
CA TYR A 371 1.12 9.92 -5.72
C TYR A 371 -0.29 9.54 -6.21
N LEU A 372 -1.33 10.05 -5.55
CA LEU A 372 -2.72 9.82 -5.94
C LEU A 372 -3.01 10.43 -7.32
N GLY A 373 -2.56 11.67 -7.55
CA GLY A 373 -2.67 12.32 -8.85
C GLY A 373 -1.98 11.51 -9.95
N ASN A 374 -0.79 10.96 -9.69
CA ASN A 374 -0.10 10.11 -10.66
C ASN A 374 -0.88 8.81 -10.94
N ALA A 375 -1.42 8.17 -9.90
CA ALA A 375 -2.13 6.89 -10.02
C ALA A 375 -3.49 7.01 -10.73
N TYR A 376 -4.21 8.12 -10.56
CA TYR A 376 -5.63 8.21 -10.92
C TYR A 376 -5.99 9.36 -11.87
N ALA A 377 -5.02 10.17 -12.32
CA ALA A 377 -5.25 11.29 -13.26
C ALA A 377 -5.92 10.91 -14.60
N THR A 378 -6.07 9.62 -14.92
CA THR A 378 -6.73 9.13 -16.14
C THR A 378 -8.21 8.78 -15.99
N SER A 379 -8.87 9.01 -14.84
CA SER A 379 -10.33 8.89 -14.73
C SER A 379 -11.02 10.21 -15.16
N PRO A 380 -11.68 10.29 -16.33
CA PRO A 380 -12.35 11.52 -16.79
C PRO A 380 -13.61 11.85 -15.98
N GLN A 381 -13.96 11.03 -15.00
CA GLN A 381 -15.06 11.24 -14.08
C GLN A 381 -14.52 11.03 -12.67
N ARG A 382 -14.61 12.08 -11.83
CA ARG A 382 -14.16 12.15 -10.42
C ARG A 382 -12.78 12.76 -10.15
N LEU A 383 -12.39 13.80 -10.87
CA LEU A 383 -11.76 14.94 -10.20
C LEU A 383 -12.83 15.57 -9.27
N LEU A 384 -13.07 14.95 -8.11
CA LEU A 384 -13.89 15.55 -7.07
C LEU A 384 -13.15 16.79 -6.57
N ALA A 385 -13.88 17.90 -6.60
CA ALA A 385 -13.40 19.20 -6.20
C ALA A 385 -12.78 19.14 -4.78
N PRO A 386 -11.74 19.94 -4.51
CA PRO A 386 -11.15 19.99 -3.17
C PRO A 386 -12.12 20.66 -2.17
N PRO A 387 -12.41 20.06 -0.99
CA PRO A 387 -13.13 20.78 0.07
C PRO A 387 -12.28 21.92 0.65
N ALA A 388 -12.78 23.15 0.47
CA ALA A 388 -12.50 24.38 1.22
C ALA A 388 -11.08 24.51 1.84
N ALA A 389 -10.11 25.10 1.14
CA ALA A 389 -9.95 26.56 1.16
C ALA A 389 -9.84 27.20 -0.23
N GLU A 390 -10.53 26.65 -1.24
CA GLU A 390 -10.89 27.43 -2.41
C GLU A 390 -12.01 28.39 -2.00
N MET A 391 -11.76 29.71 -2.07
CA MET A 391 -12.88 30.66 -2.11
C MET A 391 -13.76 30.24 -3.28
N THR A 392 -14.97 29.80 -2.97
CA THR A 392 -16.05 29.59 -3.93
C THR A 392 -16.03 30.73 -4.94
N ARG A 393 -15.84 30.37 -6.21
CA ARG A 393 -15.85 31.28 -7.36
C ARG A 393 -17.20 31.98 -7.44
N SER A 394 -17.41 33.05 -6.69
CA SER A 394 -18.57 33.93 -6.91
C SER A 394 -18.51 35.33 -6.28
N VAL A 395 -17.59 35.66 -5.36
CA VAL A 395 -17.57 37.02 -4.78
C VAL A 395 -16.16 37.64 -4.71
N GLY A 396 -15.95 38.72 -5.47
CA GLY A 396 -14.82 39.65 -5.30
C GLY A 396 -13.55 39.37 -6.12
N VAL A 397 -13.50 38.30 -6.92
CA VAL A 397 -12.34 38.00 -7.79
C VAL A 397 -12.25 39.03 -8.92
N SER A 398 -11.04 39.50 -9.21
CA SER A 398 -10.81 40.43 -10.32
C SER A 398 -11.24 39.82 -11.66
N THR A 399 -12.17 40.47 -12.36
CA THR A 399 -12.62 40.09 -13.71
C THR A 399 -11.45 39.98 -14.69
N THR A 400 -10.43 40.82 -14.54
CA THR A 400 -9.22 40.73 -15.36
C THR A 400 -8.39 39.48 -15.05
N LEU A 401 -8.26 39.06 -13.79
CA LEU A 401 -7.56 37.81 -13.46
C LEU A 401 -8.32 36.59 -14.01
N GLN A 402 -9.66 36.61 -13.99
CA GLN A 402 -10.48 35.57 -14.61
C GLN A 402 -10.29 35.51 -16.13
N GLN A 403 -10.17 36.67 -16.79
CA GLN A 403 -9.85 36.73 -18.22
C GLN A 403 -8.45 36.18 -18.52
N ILE A 404 -7.47 36.44 -17.65
CA ILE A 404 -6.11 35.90 -17.80
C ILE A 404 -6.14 34.39 -17.64
N GLU A 405 -6.79 33.86 -16.60
CA GLU A 405 -6.95 32.41 -16.38
C GLU A 405 -7.57 31.73 -17.60
N ALA A 406 -8.71 32.24 -18.08
CA ALA A 406 -9.41 31.66 -19.23
C ALA A 406 -8.58 31.71 -20.52
N SER A 407 -7.92 32.85 -20.80
CA SER A 407 -7.08 32.99 -22.00
C SER A 407 -5.84 32.10 -21.92
N PHE A 408 -5.20 32.05 -20.75
CA PHE A 408 -3.98 31.27 -20.54
C PHE A 408 -4.24 29.77 -20.66
N LEU A 409 -5.30 29.26 -20.01
CA LEU A 409 -5.68 27.84 -20.08
C LEU A 409 -6.02 27.40 -21.51
N THR A 410 -6.83 28.20 -22.22
CA THR A 410 -7.17 27.93 -23.62
C THR A 410 -5.93 27.84 -24.51
N GLU A 411 -4.91 28.67 -24.23
CA GLU A 411 -3.69 28.74 -25.01
C GLU A 411 -2.58 27.78 -24.56
N SER A 412 -2.68 27.22 -23.35
CA SER A 412 -1.66 26.35 -22.72
C SER A 412 -1.95 24.86 -22.82
N ASP A 413 -3.21 24.46 -23.01
CA ASP A 413 -3.61 23.05 -23.23
C ASP A 413 -2.88 22.42 -24.44
N GLN A 414 -2.48 23.24 -25.41
CA GLN A 414 -1.72 22.80 -26.59
C GLN A 414 -0.23 22.52 -26.30
N LEU A 415 0.27 22.90 -25.12
CA LEU A 415 1.69 22.89 -24.78
C LEU A 415 2.03 22.02 -23.57
N GLY A 416 1.02 21.50 -22.84
CA GLY A 416 1.23 20.57 -21.72
C GLY A 416 1.90 21.17 -20.47
N PHE A 417 1.95 22.50 -20.34
CA PHE A 417 2.70 23.17 -19.25
C PHE A 417 1.93 23.29 -17.94
N VAL A 418 0.61 23.38 -17.97
CA VAL A 418 -0.18 23.75 -16.79
C VAL A 418 -0.66 22.51 -16.07
N VAL A 419 -0.23 22.37 -14.83
CA VAL A 419 -0.67 21.29 -13.92
C VAL A 419 -1.91 21.72 -13.15
N LYS A 420 -1.95 23.00 -12.72
CA LYS A 420 -3.04 23.51 -11.87
C LYS A 420 -3.14 25.03 -11.91
N THR A 421 -4.35 25.57 -11.76
CA THR A 421 -4.59 26.98 -11.43
C THR A 421 -5.46 27.12 -10.18
N TRP A 422 -5.23 28.15 -9.37
CA TRP A 422 -6.11 28.50 -8.24
C TRP A 422 -5.95 29.96 -7.85
N TYR A 423 -6.89 30.50 -7.08
CA TYR A 423 -6.76 31.83 -6.49
C TYR A 423 -6.28 31.71 -5.05
N TRP A 424 -5.11 32.27 -4.74
CA TRP A 424 -4.63 32.37 -3.35
C TRP A 424 -5.44 33.39 -2.54
N ARG A 425 -5.94 34.43 -3.23
CA ARG A 425 -6.88 35.45 -2.74
C ARG A 425 -7.56 36.10 -3.95
N PRO A 426 -8.64 36.91 -3.80
CA PRO A 426 -9.37 37.47 -4.93
C PRO A 426 -8.53 38.31 -5.91
N SER A 427 -7.40 38.81 -5.42
CA SER A 427 -6.42 39.59 -6.16
C SER A 427 -5.14 38.83 -6.53
N CYS A 428 -5.09 37.50 -6.37
CA CYS A 428 -3.90 36.71 -6.71
C CYS A 428 -4.28 35.37 -7.35
N LEU A 429 -4.04 35.24 -8.65
CA LEU A 429 -4.16 34.00 -9.41
C LEU A 429 -2.81 33.28 -9.38
N VAL A 430 -2.80 31.98 -9.16
CA VAL A 430 -1.59 31.15 -9.13
C VAL A 430 -1.68 30.11 -10.24
N PHE A 431 -0.59 29.96 -10.97
CA PHE A 431 -0.37 28.86 -11.91
C PHE A 431 0.70 27.94 -11.33
N GLU A 432 0.47 26.64 -11.40
CA GLU A 432 1.49 25.63 -11.17
C GLU A 432 1.79 24.92 -12.48
N LEU A 433 3.06 24.95 -12.84
CA LEU A 433 3.56 24.48 -14.12
C LEU A 433 4.52 23.32 -13.92
N ASN A 434 4.43 22.35 -14.82
CA ASN A 434 5.52 21.41 -15.08
C ASN A 434 6.19 21.84 -16.38
N TYR A 435 7.34 22.48 -16.24
CA TYR A 435 8.06 23.10 -17.34
C TYR A 435 9.39 22.36 -17.54
N PHE A 436 9.40 21.40 -18.46
CA PHE A 436 10.57 20.55 -18.78
C PHE A 436 11.17 19.86 -17.55
N GLY A 437 10.33 19.28 -16.70
CA GLY A 437 10.77 18.61 -15.46
C GLY A 437 11.03 19.56 -14.30
N LEU A 438 10.83 20.87 -14.47
CA LEU A 438 10.86 21.85 -13.39
C LEU A 438 9.45 22.13 -12.89
N ARG A 439 9.26 22.06 -11.58
CA ARG A 439 8.01 22.48 -10.93
C ARG A 439 8.08 23.95 -10.57
N ILE A 440 7.36 24.78 -11.32
CA ILE A 440 7.37 26.23 -11.17
C ILE A 440 5.99 26.75 -10.77
N GLY A 441 5.94 27.55 -9.71
CA GLY A 441 4.79 28.35 -9.35
C GLY A 441 4.87 29.76 -9.95
N ILE A 442 3.77 30.26 -10.50
CA ILE A 442 3.62 31.64 -10.92
C ILE A 442 2.49 32.29 -10.12
N ASP A 443 2.81 33.34 -9.37
CA ASP A 443 1.81 34.15 -8.67
C ASP A 443 1.56 35.44 -9.46
N LEU A 444 0.34 35.64 -9.93
CA LEU A 444 -0.12 36.83 -10.62
C LEU A 444 -1.04 37.65 -9.70
N THR A 445 -0.48 38.71 -9.10
CA THR A 445 -1.19 39.59 -8.19
C THR A 445 -1.74 40.83 -8.91
N ASN A 446 -3.03 41.11 -8.78
CA ASN A 446 -3.65 42.39 -9.11
C ASN A 446 -3.56 43.33 -7.89
N SER A 447 -3.02 44.52 -8.07
CA SER A 447 -2.92 45.56 -7.04
C SER A 447 -3.34 46.92 -7.60
N ASP A 448 -3.37 47.95 -6.76
CA ASP A 448 -3.73 49.30 -7.19
C ASP A 448 -2.73 49.92 -8.18
N THR A 449 -1.50 49.41 -8.21
CA THR A 449 -0.44 49.88 -9.10
C THR A 449 -0.33 49.07 -10.39
N GLY A 450 -1.13 48.01 -10.57
CA GLY A 450 -1.07 47.12 -11.73
C GLY A 450 -1.00 45.64 -11.35
N PHE A 451 -0.68 44.83 -12.36
CA PHE A 451 -0.46 43.40 -12.23
C PHE A 451 1.02 43.12 -12.00
N GLN A 452 1.31 42.16 -11.13
CA GLN A 452 2.66 41.71 -10.84
C GLN A 452 2.74 40.19 -10.95
N MET A 453 3.69 39.71 -11.73
CA MET A 453 4.03 38.30 -11.80
C MET A 453 5.25 38.01 -10.92
N LYS A 454 5.13 36.96 -10.10
CA LYS A 454 6.25 36.36 -9.38
C LYS A 454 6.40 34.89 -9.75
N MET A 455 7.63 34.39 -9.75
CA MET A 455 7.94 32.99 -10.00
C MET A 455 8.65 32.35 -8.80
N ILE A 456 8.40 31.07 -8.55
CA ILE A 456 9.07 30.29 -7.50
C ILE A 456 9.27 28.85 -7.95
N GLY A 457 10.44 28.26 -7.66
CA GLY A 457 10.66 26.83 -7.79
C GLY A 457 10.00 26.08 -6.63
N ARG A 458 9.22 25.04 -6.92
CA ARG A 458 8.45 24.28 -5.93
C ARG A 458 9.27 23.18 -5.24
N ASP A 459 10.41 22.81 -5.80
CA ASP A 459 11.41 21.91 -5.22
C ASP A 459 12.81 22.56 -5.29
N ASP A 460 13.79 21.96 -4.60
CA ASP A 460 15.14 22.52 -4.50
C ASP A 460 15.87 22.60 -5.85
N HIS A 461 15.62 21.62 -6.73
CA HIS A 461 16.21 21.60 -8.07
C HIS A 461 15.68 22.76 -8.93
N SER A 462 14.36 22.89 -9.01
CA SER A 462 13.66 23.97 -9.70
C SER A 462 14.00 25.33 -9.11
N LYS A 463 14.13 25.43 -7.78
CA LYS A 463 14.50 26.68 -7.10
C LYS A 463 15.94 27.10 -7.41
N ALA A 464 16.88 26.15 -7.44
CA ALA A 464 18.27 26.43 -7.80
C ALA A 464 18.40 26.88 -9.26
N LEU A 465 17.77 26.17 -10.19
CA LEU A 465 17.79 26.50 -11.62
C LEU A 465 17.10 27.83 -11.90
N LEU A 466 15.88 28.03 -11.38
CA LEU A 466 15.15 29.30 -11.55
C LEU A 466 15.96 30.48 -10.96
N THR A 467 16.61 30.27 -9.83
CA THR A 467 17.48 31.27 -9.21
C THR A 467 18.68 31.61 -10.10
N ASN A 468 19.32 30.63 -10.71
CA ASN A 468 20.45 30.86 -11.60
C ASN A 468 20.02 31.58 -12.89
N SER A 469 18.87 31.21 -13.46
CA SER A 469 18.35 31.81 -14.69
C SER A 469 17.81 33.22 -14.52
N LEU A 470 17.20 33.54 -13.38
CA LEU A 470 16.62 34.88 -13.16
C LEU A 470 17.59 35.89 -12.54
N LYS A 471 18.68 35.43 -11.91
CA LYS A 471 19.73 36.30 -11.34
C LYS A 471 20.49 37.11 -12.38
N THR A 472 20.55 36.64 -13.62
CA THR A 472 21.33 37.27 -14.70
C THR A 472 20.69 38.55 -15.23
N ASP A 473 19.40 38.77 -14.95
CA ASP A 473 18.69 39.99 -15.31
C ASP A 473 18.49 40.88 -14.07
N ALA A 474 19.13 42.05 -14.08
CA ALA A 474 19.11 43.01 -12.98
C ALA A 474 17.71 43.61 -12.68
N SER A 475 16.75 43.43 -13.59
CA SER A 475 15.36 43.87 -13.38
C SER A 475 14.58 42.92 -12.45
N ASN A 476 15.04 41.67 -12.30
CA ASN A 476 14.43 40.68 -11.42
C ASN A 476 14.87 40.89 -9.96
N LYS A 477 13.92 40.77 -9.03
CA LYS A 477 14.20 40.90 -7.59
C LYS A 477 13.69 39.68 -6.82
N GLN A 478 14.56 39.02 -6.08
CA GLN A 478 14.22 37.91 -5.21
C GLN A 478 13.77 38.40 -3.83
N SER A 479 12.66 37.87 -3.31
CA SER A 479 12.26 38.06 -1.91
C SER A 479 13.02 37.12 -0.97
N SER A 480 12.99 37.40 0.33
CA SER A 480 13.49 36.49 1.37
C SER A 480 12.79 35.12 1.36
N SER A 481 11.56 35.06 0.83
CA SER A 481 10.78 33.83 0.62
C SER A 481 11.08 33.12 -0.70
N GLY A 482 12.13 33.50 -1.43
CA GLY A 482 12.57 32.84 -2.66
C GLY A 482 11.73 33.14 -3.90
N HIS A 483 10.75 34.05 -3.82
CA HIS A 483 9.94 34.44 -4.98
C HIS A 483 10.68 35.49 -5.79
N TRP A 484 10.73 35.30 -7.10
CA TRP A 484 11.30 36.24 -8.04
C TRP A 484 10.22 37.12 -8.63
N LYS A 485 10.29 38.44 -8.43
CA LYS A 485 9.48 39.39 -9.22
C LYS A 485 10.05 39.43 -10.63
N VAL A 486 9.27 38.98 -11.61
CA VAL A 486 9.74 38.83 -13.00
C VAL A 486 9.14 39.88 -13.92
N ARG A 487 7.86 40.24 -13.72
CA ARG A 487 7.19 41.18 -14.62
C ARG A 487 6.07 41.98 -13.97
N THR A 488 5.77 43.14 -14.54
CA THR A 488 4.64 43.98 -14.13
C THR A 488 3.93 44.59 -15.33
N TRP A 489 2.61 44.74 -15.23
CA TRP A 489 1.78 45.41 -16.24
C TRP A 489 0.93 46.51 -15.62
N PRO A 490 0.72 47.65 -16.29
CA PRO A 490 -0.27 48.63 -15.91
C PRO A 490 -1.69 48.04 -15.88
N ARG A 491 -2.60 48.61 -15.06
CA ARG A 491 -4.01 48.18 -15.00
C ARG A 491 -4.77 48.29 -16.33
N THR A 492 -4.28 49.10 -17.26
CA THR A 492 -4.89 49.33 -18.58
C THR A 492 -4.66 48.18 -19.57
N VAL A 493 -3.77 47.23 -19.25
CA VAL A 493 -3.48 46.08 -20.11
C VAL A 493 -4.58 45.02 -19.96
N SER A 494 -5.09 44.49 -21.08
CA SER A 494 -6.14 43.46 -21.05
C SER A 494 -5.62 42.13 -20.51
N GLY A 495 -6.51 41.33 -19.93
CA GLY A 495 -6.16 40.01 -19.42
C GLY A 495 -5.62 39.07 -20.52
N SER A 496 -6.20 39.11 -21.72
CA SER A 496 -5.71 38.35 -22.87
C SER A 496 -4.27 38.72 -23.27
N THR A 497 -3.93 40.02 -23.23
CA THR A 497 -2.57 40.47 -23.54
C THR A 497 -1.58 39.97 -22.50
N ILE A 498 -1.94 40.01 -21.20
CA ILE A 498 -1.09 39.49 -20.13
C ILE A 498 -0.89 37.98 -20.26
N ALA A 499 -1.96 37.22 -20.54
CA ALA A 499 -1.87 35.78 -20.74
C ALA A 499 -0.93 35.40 -21.89
N HIS A 500 -1.10 36.06 -23.05
CA HIS A 500 -0.26 35.86 -24.21
C HIS A 500 1.22 36.20 -23.95
N ASP A 501 1.46 37.27 -23.18
CA ASP A 501 2.80 37.71 -22.81
C ASP A 501 3.50 36.73 -21.84
N ILE A 502 2.76 36.19 -20.86
CA ILE A 502 3.26 35.12 -19.97
C ILE A 502 3.63 33.89 -20.79
N LYS A 503 2.77 33.48 -21.74
CA LYS A 503 3.04 32.35 -22.62
C LYS A 503 4.29 32.56 -23.46
N ASN A 504 4.43 33.71 -24.13
CA ASN A 504 5.60 33.99 -24.95
C ASN A 504 6.88 34.01 -24.13
N MET A 505 6.82 34.50 -22.88
CA MET A 505 7.96 34.45 -21.96
C MET A 505 8.33 33.01 -21.58
N LEU A 506 7.35 32.15 -21.32
CA LEU A 506 7.58 30.73 -21.08
C LEU A 506 8.11 30.00 -22.32
N LEU A 507 7.68 30.37 -23.53
CA LEU A 507 8.22 29.79 -24.76
C LEU A 507 9.65 30.27 -25.05
N ALA A 508 9.94 31.55 -24.82
CA ALA A 508 11.28 32.11 -24.99
C ALA A 508 12.29 31.57 -23.96
N GLY A 509 11.84 31.16 -22.78
CA GLY A 509 12.69 30.49 -21.79
C GLY A 509 13.10 29.06 -22.15
N GLN A 510 12.62 28.51 -23.28
CA GLN A 510 13.00 27.17 -23.77
C GLN A 510 14.33 27.18 -24.53
N SER A 511 14.73 28.33 -25.08
CA SER A 511 16.00 28.53 -25.78
C SER A 511 17.06 29.04 -24.82
#